data_AF-A0A3M1LI50-F1
#
_entry.id   AF-A0A3M1LI50-F1
#
_cell.length_a   1.000
_cell.length_b   1.000
_cell.length_c   1.000
_cell.angle_alpha   90.00
_cell.angle_beta   90.00
_cell.angle_gamma   90.00
#
_symmetry.space_group_name_H-M   'P 1'
#
loop_
_entity.id
_entity.type
_entity.pdbx_description
1 polymer ?
#
loop_
_entity_poly.entity_id
_entity_poly.type
_entity_poly.pdbx_seq_one_letter_code
_entity_poly.pdbx_strand_id
1 'polypeptide(L)' 'MLIGLLTNPSNELIEEINLINRLGFDFVEIGMEEPKAKYDQIDIRSVRDALSIFDNKAIVHTPPWIDFASVYD' A
#
# COMPACT_ATOMS: atom_id res chain seq x y z
N MET A 1 -2.73 4.04 -20.67
CA MET A 1 -1.53 3.83 -19.84
C MET A 1 -1.99 4.00 -18.41
N LEU A 2 -1.59 3.10 -17.49
CA LEU A 2 -1.88 3.22 -16.07
C LEU A 2 -0.59 3.56 -15.34
N ILE A 3 -0.62 4.57 -14.48
CA ILE A 3 0.50 5.02 -13.67
C ILE A 3 0.07 4.98 -12.21
N GLY A 4 0.87 4.33 -11.36
CA GLY A 4 0.63 4.27 -9.92
C GLY A 4 1.79 4.80 -9.11
N LEU A 5 1.57 4.94 -7.80
CA LEU A 5 2.59 5.34 -6.84
C LEU A 5 2.56 4.42 -5.62
N LEU A 6 3.76 4.08 -5.13
CA LEU A 6 3.98 3.34 -3.88
C LEU A 6 3.82 4.27 -2.68
N THR A 7 3.04 3.84 -1.69
CA THR A 7 2.88 4.55 -0.40
C THR A 7 4.18 4.53 0.40
N ASN A 8 4.52 5.63 1.06
CA ASN A 8 5.62 5.66 2.01
C ASN A 8 5.18 5.05 3.37
N PRO A 9 5.78 3.94 3.83
CA PRO A 9 5.41 3.28 5.09
C PRO A 9 5.76 4.09 6.35
N SER A 10 6.46 5.22 6.21
CA SER A 10 6.71 6.18 7.29
C SER A 10 5.53 7.14 7.54
N ASN A 11 4.57 7.20 6.62
CA ASN A 11 3.39 8.07 6.69
C ASN A 11 2.13 7.29 7.04
N GLU A 12 1.05 7.99 7.39
CA GLU A 12 -0.24 7.33 7.60
C GLU A 12 -0.80 6.83 6.26
N LEU A 13 -1.13 5.55 6.18
CA LEU A 13 -1.53 4.88 4.93
C LEU A 13 -2.72 5.57 4.23
N ILE A 14 -3.74 5.97 5.01
CA ILE A 14 -4.92 6.65 4.45
C ILE A 14 -4.56 8.02 3.88
N GLU A 15 -3.61 8.74 4.50
CA GLU A 15 -3.15 10.04 4.00
C GLU A 15 -2.39 9.89 2.69
N GLU A 16 -1.56 8.85 2.57
CA GLU A 16 -0.84 8.50 1.34
C GLU A 16 -1.80 8.14 0.20
N ILE A 17 -2.80 7.29 0.44
CA ILE A 17 -3.84 6.93 -0.55
C ILE A 17 -4.53 8.19 -1.08
N ASN A 18 -4.91 9.10 -0.17
CA ASN A 18 -5.54 10.37 -0.54
C ASN A 18 -4.59 11.30 -1.30
N LEU A 19 -3.32 11.36 -0.91
CA LEU A 19 -2.30 12.15 -1.59
C LEU A 19 -2.08 11.66 -3.03
N ILE A 20 -1.95 10.35 -3.22
CA ILE A 20 -1.74 9.72 -4.52
C ILE A 20 -2.91 10.03 -5.46
N ASN A 21 -4.15 9.95 -4.96
CA ASN A 21 -5.33 10.34 -5.72
C ASN A 21 -5.28 11.83 -6.11
N ARG A 22 -4.94 12.73 -5.16
CA ARG A 22 -4.81 14.16 -5.44
C ARG A 22 -3.72 14.50 -6.46
N LEU A 23 -2.67 13.68 -6.56
CA LEU A 23 -1.60 13.82 -7.54
C LEU A 23 -2.00 13.32 -8.94
N GLY A 24 -3.16 12.67 -9.09
CA GLY A 24 -3.71 12.26 -10.39
C GLY A 24 -3.20 10.90 -10.89
N PHE A 25 -2.73 10.03 -9.99
CA PHE A 25 -2.37 8.65 -10.35
C PHE A 25 -3.61 7.77 -10.56
N ASP A 26 -3.46 6.70 -11.34
CA ASP A 26 -4.54 5.77 -11.69
C ASP A 26 -4.77 4.67 -10.64
N PHE A 27 -3.75 4.35 -9.85
CA PHE A 27 -3.81 3.35 -8.78
C PHE A 27 -2.76 3.63 -7.69
N VAL A 28 -2.93 2.96 -6.55
CA VAL A 28 -1.97 2.97 -5.45
C VAL A 28 -1.34 1.59 -5.26
N GLU A 29 -0.04 1.58 -4.99
CA GLU A 29 0.68 0.42 -4.50
C GLU A 29 0.91 0.58 -3.00
N ILE A 30 0.49 -0.40 -2.20
CA ILE A 30 0.57 -0.37 -0.74
C ILE A 30 1.85 -1.09 -0.31
N GLY A 31 2.80 -0.36 0.27
CA GLY A 31 3.95 -0.93 0.96
C GLY A 31 3.56 -1.40 2.35
N MET A 32 3.49 -2.71 2.58
CA MET A 32 3.09 -3.28 3.88
C MET A 32 4.27 -3.42 4.84
N GLU A 33 4.89 -2.30 5.21
CA GLU A 33 6.14 -2.28 5.98
C GLU A 33 6.03 -1.42 7.25
N GLU A 34 6.91 -1.68 8.22
CA GLU A 34 7.10 -0.80 9.36
C GLU A 34 7.62 0.58 8.88
N PRO A 35 7.36 1.68 9.62
CA PRO A 35 6.76 1.73 10.95
C PRO A 35 5.22 1.84 11.02
N LYS A 36 4.53 2.27 9.96
CA LYS A 36 3.09 2.61 10.03
C LYS A 36 2.18 1.80 9.11
N ALA A 37 2.75 0.93 8.26
CA ALA A 37 1.99 0.10 7.34
C ALA A 37 2.20 -1.41 7.60
N LYS A 38 2.54 -1.78 8.84
CA LYS A 38 2.65 -3.18 9.22
C LYS A 38 1.27 -3.84 9.15
N TYR A 39 1.22 -5.06 8.64
CA TYR A 39 -0.02 -5.79 8.34
C TYR A 39 -0.99 -5.94 9.53
N ASP A 40 -0.46 -5.98 10.76
CA ASP A 40 -1.23 -6.12 12.01
C ASP A 40 -1.66 -4.77 12.62
N GLN A 41 -1.18 -3.65 12.05
CA GLN A 41 -1.50 -2.29 12.48
C GLN A 41 -2.49 -1.59 11.55
N ILE A 42 -2.76 -2.15 10.38
CA ILE A 42 -3.65 -1.58 9.38
C ILE A 42 -5.11 -1.96 9.67
N ASP A 43 -6.00 -0.96 9.74
CA ASP A 43 -7.45 -1.20 9.66
C ASP A 43 -7.87 -1.46 8.20
N ILE A 44 -8.02 -2.73 7.87
CA ILE A 44 -8.40 -3.21 6.53
C ILE A 44 -9.72 -2.58 6.05
N ARG A 45 -10.69 -2.31 6.95
CA ARG A 45 -11.98 -1.72 6.53
C ARG A 45 -11.77 -0.29 6.06
N SER A 46 -11.08 0.51 6.87
CA SER A 46 -10.75 1.90 6.53
C SER A 46 -9.90 2.00 5.27
N VAL A 47 -8.93 1.09 5.07
CA VAL A 47 -8.12 1.04 3.85
C VAL A 47 -8.98 0.70 2.64
N ARG A 48 -9.83 -0.32 2.72
CA ARG A 48 -10.73 -0.68 1.62
C ARG A 48 -11.65 0.47 1.25
N ASP A 49 -12.20 1.16 2.24
CA ASP A 49 -13.08 2.30 2.00
C ASP A 49 -12.32 3.45 1.34
N ALA A 50 -11.06 3.71 1.73
CA ALA A 50 -10.19 4.68 1.06
C ALA A 50 -9.83 4.27 -0.38
N LEU A 51 -9.61 2.97 -0.64
CA LEU A 51 -9.30 2.44 -1.97
C LEU A 51 -10.49 2.50 -2.95
N SER A 52 -11.70 2.77 -2.48
CA SER A 52 -12.87 2.93 -3.34
C SER A 52 -12.70 4.02 -4.40
N ILE A 53 -11.86 5.03 -4.14
CA ILE A 53 -11.51 6.10 -5.09
C ILE A 53 -10.74 5.59 -6.31
N PHE A 54 -10.11 4.43 -6.21
CA PHE A 54 -9.35 3.76 -7.27
C PHE A 54 -10.11 2.54 -7.84
N ASP A 55 -11.44 2.49 -7.73
CA ASP A 55 -12.26 1.30 -8.04
C ASP A 55 -11.82 0.03 -7.27
N ASN A 56 -11.22 0.20 -6.08
CA ASN A 56 -10.58 -0.86 -5.30
C ASN A 56 -9.41 -1.56 -6.04
N LYS A 57 -8.81 -0.91 -7.04
CA LYS A 57 -7.57 -1.38 -7.67
C LYS A 57 -6.40 -0.96 -6.79
N ALA A 58 -5.80 -1.94 -6.10
CA ALA A 58 -4.57 -1.76 -5.37
C ALA A 58 -3.60 -2.90 -5.70
N ILE A 59 -2.32 -2.57 -5.74
CA ILE A 59 -1.23 -3.55 -5.71
C ILE A 59 -0.65 -3.53 -4.30
N VAL A 60 -0.24 -4.68 -3.79
CA VAL A 60 0.38 -4.77 -2.47
C VAL A 60 1.80 -5.25 -2.65
N HIS A 61 2.75 -4.48 -2.12
CA HIS A 61 4.15 -4.86 -2.10
C HIS A 61 4.42 -5.70 -0.85
N THR A 62 4.86 -6.94 -1.05
CA THR A 62 5.30 -7.81 0.05
C THR A 62 6.61 -7.27 0.63
N PRO A 63 6.80 -7.31 1.96
CA PRO A 63 8.04 -6.86 2.56
C PRO A 63 9.29 -7.52 1.94
N PRO A 64 10.39 -6.78 1.75
CA PRO A 64 11.58 -7.28 1.04
C PRO A 64 12.33 -8.38 1.80
N TRP A 65 12.06 -8.56 3.10
CA TRP A 65 12.65 -9.62 3.92
C TRP A 65 11.89 -10.95 3.84
N ILE A 66 10.76 -11.02 3.13
CA ILE A 66 10.10 -12.30 2.85
C ILE A 66 10.83 -12.96 1.70
N ASP A 67 11.61 -14.00 2.02
CA ASP A 67 12.35 -14.78 1.03
C ASP A 67 11.65 -16.12 0.76
N PHE A 68 11.00 -16.25 -0.39
CA PHE A 68 10.37 -17.49 -0.84
C PHE A 68 11.36 -18.49 -1.47
N ALA A 69 12.60 -18.08 -1.69
CA ALA A 69 13.64 -18.87 -2.33
C ALA A 69 14.84 -19.12 -1.40
N SER A 70 14.70 -18.86 -0.10
CA SER A 70 15.74 -19.15 0.89
C SER A 70 16.05 -20.65 0.86
N VAL A 71 17.33 -20.98 0.79
CA VAL A 71 17.83 -22.37 0.95
C VAL A 71 18.00 -22.77 2.42
N TYR A 72 17.65 -21.86 3.34
CA TYR A 72 17.68 -22.04 4.78
C TYR A 72 16.26 -21.85 5.34
N ASP A 73 15.74 -22.88 6.01
CA ASP A 73 14.48 -22.84 6.77
C ASP A 73 14.65 -22.08 8.10
#